data_AF-A0A5R9FF03-F1
#
_entry.id   AF-A0A5R9FF03-F1
#
_cell.length_a   1.000
_cell.length_b   1.000
_cell.length_c   1.000
_cell.angle_alpha   90.00
_cell.angle_beta   90.00
_cell.angle_gamma   90.00
#
_symmetry.space_group_name_H-M   'P 1'
#
loop_
_entity.id
_entity.type
_entity.pdbx_description
1 polymer ?
#
loop_
_entity_poly.entity_id
_entity_poly.type
_entity_poly.pdbx_seq_one_letter_code
_entity_poly.pdbx_strand_id
1 'polypeptide(L)'
;MVALTATAPARPRKLLASRRTRIGILYALPVVVYLLMLFVYPIFSTLLLSLKNTDGSFTLHWYAEALSGVNLSVLFTTLRISAETALLSLVFGFLLANAISRLKPLWAGLAMLVVVVPHFISALVRTYGWIILLGDKGLVNESLAGMKLPGAPYRLLYNEIGVVIGTTSMMLPYTVLLLYGVMRGVDRRLLAAA
;
A
#
# COMPACT_ATOMS: atom_id res chain seq x y z
N MET A 1 -15.33 -23.22 -55.03
CA MET A 1 -15.34 -24.20 -53.93
C MET A 1 -13.94 -24.22 -53.33
N VAL A 2 -13.66 -23.34 -52.37
CA VAL A 2 -12.33 -23.16 -51.74
C VAL A 2 -12.41 -23.78 -50.35
N ALA A 3 -11.66 -24.85 -50.13
CA ALA A 3 -11.64 -25.58 -48.86
C ALA A 3 -10.82 -24.79 -47.81
N LEU A 4 -11.48 -24.48 -46.69
CA LEU A 4 -10.89 -23.91 -45.48
C LEU A 4 -9.85 -24.87 -44.89
N THR A 5 -8.58 -24.47 -44.88
CA THR A 5 -7.53 -25.08 -44.05
C THR A 5 -7.71 -24.62 -42.60
N ALA A 6 -8.37 -25.44 -41.79
CA ALA A 6 -8.46 -25.24 -40.35
C ALA A 6 -7.06 -25.40 -39.72
N THR A 7 -6.51 -24.31 -39.17
CA THR A 7 -5.32 -24.33 -38.33
C THR A 7 -5.65 -24.99 -36.99
N ALA A 8 -5.02 -26.13 -36.72
CA ALA A 8 -5.18 -26.85 -35.45
C ALA A 8 -4.69 -26.02 -34.24
N PRO A 9 -5.35 -26.07 -33.08
CA PRO A 9 -4.95 -25.30 -31.91
C PRO A 9 -3.66 -25.85 -31.29
N ALA A 10 -2.69 -24.97 -31.03
CA ALA A 10 -1.44 -25.31 -30.34
C ALA A 10 -1.74 -25.79 -28.90
N ARG A 11 -1.39 -27.05 -28.59
CA ARG A 11 -1.56 -27.64 -27.24
C ARG A 11 -0.70 -26.91 -26.19
N PRO A 12 -1.19 -26.66 -24.96
CA PRO A 12 -0.40 -26.03 -23.92
C PRO A 12 0.72 -26.99 -23.47
N ARG A 13 1.96 -26.59 -23.70
CA ARG A 13 3.16 -27.35 -23.35
C ARG A 13 3.21 -27.46 -21.81
N LYS A 14 3.12 -28.69 -21.27
CA LYS A 14 3.29 -28.99 -19.83
C LYS A 14 4.69 -28.59 -19.35
N LEU A 15 4.87 -27.31 -18.98
CA LEU A 15 6.13 -26.70 -18.55
C LEU A 15 6.70 -27.26 -17.23
N LEU A 16 5.89 -28.02 -16.48
CA LEU A 16 6.26 -28.60 -15.18
C LEU A 16 6.97 -29.96 -15.26
N ALA A 17 7.15 -30.53 -16.46
CA ALA A 17 7.69 -31.88 -16.64
C ALA A 17 9.17 -31.94 -17.10
N SER A 18 9.89 -30.82 -17.13
CA SER A 18 11.31 -30.82 -17.51
C SER A 18 12.21 -31.23 -16.34
N ARG A 19 13.20 -32.11 -16.60
CA ARG A 19 14.24 -32.55 -15.65
C ARG A 19 14.96 -31.36 -14.99
N ARG A 20 15.07 -30.24 -15.72
CA ARG A 20 15.66 -28.97 -15.25
C ARG A 20 14.82 -28.29 -14.18
N THR A 21 13.48 -28.38 -14.26
CA THR A 21 12.54 -27.84 -13.26
C THR A 21 12.58 -28.66 -11.98
N ARG A 22 12.67 -30.00 -12.07
CA ARG A 22 12.79 -30.87 -10.89
C ARG A 22 14.09 -30.65 -10.10
N ILE A 23 15.21 -30.47 -10.80
CA ILE A 23 16.50 -30.15 -10.18
C ILE A 23 16.47 -28.74 -9.54
N GLY A 24 15.85 -27.76 -10.21
CA GLY A 24 15.63 -26.43 -9.65
C GLY A 24 14.79 -26.44 -8.37
N ILE A 25 13.69 -27.20 -8.34
CA ILE A 25 12.85 -27.37 -7.15
C ILE A 25 13.64 -28.06 -6.02
N LEU A 26 14.45 -29.06 -6.33
CA LEU A 26 15.24 -29.78 -5.33
C LEU A 26 16.26 -28.87 -4.62
N TYR A 27 16.92 -27.96 -5.37
CA TYR A 27 17.83 -26.97 -4.77
C TYR A 27 17.10 -25.82 -4.08
N ALA A 28 15.91 -25.44 -4.53
CA ALA A 28 15.07 -24.44 -3.87
C ALA A 28 14.44 -24.98 -2.57
N LEU A 29 14.25 -26.30 -2.45
CA LEU A 29 13.58 -26.95 -1.33
C LEU A 29 14.17 -26.56 0.05
N PRO A 30 15.49 -26.65 0.31
CA PRO A 30 16.03 -26.28 1.62
C PRO A 30 15.80 -24.80 1.96
N VAL A 31 15.87 -23.91 0.98
CA VAL A 31 15.60 -22.47 1.16
C VAL A 31 14.13 -22.25 1.48
N VAL A 32 13.22 -22.91 0.77
CA VAL A 32 11.78 -22.79 1.01
C VAL A 32 11.41 -23.37 2.37
N VAL A 33 11.93 -24.54 2.76
CA VAL A 33 11.69 -25.11 4.09
C VAL A 33 12.23 -24.20 5.19
N TYR A 34 13.43 -23.64 5.01
CA TYR A 34 14.01 -22.69 5.95
C TYR A 34 13.13 -21.44 6.10
N LEU A 35 12.70 -20.82 5.00
CA LEU A 35 11.82 -19.65 5.03
C LEU A 35 10.47 -19.99 5.67
N LEU A 36 9.88 -21.13 5.33
CA LEU A 36 8.63 -21.59 5.94
C LEU A 36 8.81 -21.79 7.44
N MET A 37 9.85 -22.47 7.90
CA MET A 37 10.09 -22.61 9.34
C MET A 37 10.27 -21.25 10.00
N LEU A 38 11.08 -20.36 9.42
CA LEU A 38 11.39 -19.05 10.00
C LEU A 38 10.14 -18.16 10.13
N PHE A 39 9.22 -18.18 9.17
CA PHE A 39 8.01 -17.34 9.19
C PHE A 39 6.81 -18.03 9.82
N VAL A 40 6.57 -19.31 9.52
CA VAL A 40 5.38 -20.03 9.99
C VAL A 40 5.50 -20.36 11.48
N TYR A 41 6.69 -20.69 11.96
CA TYR A 41 6.90 -20.99 13.38
C TYR A 41 6.49 -19.84 14.32
N PRO A 42 6.96 -18.59 14.17
CA PRO A 42 6.57 -17.49 15.04
C PRO A 42 5.08 -17.14 14.89
N ILE A 43 4.52 -17.18 13.67
CA ILE A 43 3.09 -16.91 13.47
C ILE A 43 2.25 -17.95 14.21
N PHE A 44 2.60 -19.22 14.08
CA PHE A 44 1.87 -20.30 14.72
C PHE A 44 2.06 -20.29 16.25
N SER A 45 3.26 -19.97 16.73
CA SER A 45 3.51 -19.86 18.17
C SER A 45 2.76 -18.68 18.79
N THR A 46 2.71 -17.52 18.14
CA THR A 46 1.90 -16.38 18.58
C THR A 46 0.41 -16.69 18.53
N LEU A 47 -0.08 -17.41 17.51
CA LEU A 47 -1.48 -17.84 17.43
C LEU A 47 -1.85 -18.82 18.54
N LEU A 48 -0.97 -19.78 18.85
CA LEU A 48 -1.18 -20.69 19.98
C LEU A 48 -1.13 -19.94 21.32
N LEU A 49 -0.29 -18.92 21.43
CA LEU A 49 -0.22 -18.08 22.64
C LEU A 49 -1.49 -17.23 22.82
N SER A 50 -2.07 -16.69 21.74
CA SER A 50 -3.31 -15.90 21.82
C SER A 50 -4.54 -16.73 22.21
N LEU A 51 -4.47 -18.05 22.03
CA LEU A 51 -5.52 -18.99 22.45
C LEU A 51 -5.28 -19.57 23.85
N LYS A 52 -4.17 -19.25 24.51
CA LYS A 52 -3.83 -19.76 25.84
C LYS A 52 -3.98 -18.68 26.91
N ASN A 53 -4.51 -19.05 28.06
CA ASN A 53 -4.46 -18.21 29.25
C ASN A 53 -3.12 -18.41 30.00
N THR A 54 -2.86 -17.57 31.01
CA THR A 54 -1.67 -17.63 31.87
C THR A 54 -1.51 -18.99 32.57
N ASP A 55 -2.60 -19.73 32.74
CA ASP A 55 -2.67 -21.07 33.33
C ASP A 55 -2.46 -22.22 32.33
N GLY A 56 -2.30 -21.92 31.04
CA GLY A 56 -2.16 -22.89 29.96
C GLY A 56 -3.48 -23.50 29.45
N SER A 57 -4.63 -23.07 29.97
CA SER A 57 -5.94 -23.46 29.45
C SER A 57 -6.23 -22.77 28.10
N PHE A 58 -7.02 -23.43 27.25
CA PHE A 58 -7.48 -22.80 26.01
C PHE A 58 -8.63 -21.82 26.30
N THR A 59 -8.52 -20.59 25.80
CA THR A 59 -9.50 -19.53 26.02
C THR A 59 -9.78 -18.74 24.74
N LEU A 60 -11.01 -18.25 24.60
CA LEU A 60 -11.40 -17.25 23.60
C LEU A 60 -11.61 -15.86 24.23
N HIS A 61 -11.31 -15.70 25.52
CA HIS A 61 -11.56 -14.47 26.27
C HIS A 61 -10.88 -13.25 25.61
N TRP A 62 -9.62 -13.37 25.19
CA TRP A 62 -8.88 -12.30 24.52
C TRP A 62 -9.53 -11.84 23.21
N TYR A 63 -10.18 -12.73 22.48
CA TYR A 63 -10.90 -12.38 21.25
C TYR A 63 -12.23 -11.69 21.56
N ALA A 64 -12.95 -12.15 22.59
CA ALA A 64 -14.16 -11.48 23.05
C ALA A 64 -13.85 -10.07 23.58
N GLU A 65 -12.75 -9.90 24.31
CA GLU A 65 -12.28 -8.62 24.82
C GLU A 65 -11.82 -7.69 23.68
N ALA A 66 -11.08 -8.23 22.69
CA ALA A 66 -10.65 -7.48 21.52
C ALA A 66 -11.82 -6.92 20.69
N LEU A 67 -12.96 -7.62 20.69
CA LEU A 67 -14.18 -7.19 20.00
C LEU A 67 -15.15 -6.42 20.89
N SER A 68 -14.72 -6.01 22.08
CA SER A 68 -15.56 -5.30 23.06
C SER A 68 -14.96 -3.96 23.49
N GLY A 69 -15.81 -3.08 24.01
CA GLY A 69 -15.41 -1.84 24.67
C GLY A 69 -14.53 -0.92 23.80
N VAL A 70 -13.44 -0.43 24.40
CA VAL A 70 -12.52 0.53 23.78
C VAL A 70 -11.80 -0.06 22.57
N ASN A 71 -11.45 -1.35 22.58
CA ASN A 71 -10.75 -2.00 21.46
C ASN A 71 -11.58 -1.95 20.17
N LEU A 72 -12.90 -2.14 20.28
CA LEU A 72 -13.80 -2.05 19.14
C LEU A 72 -13.88 -0.61 18.58
N SER A 73 -13.88 0.40 19.46
CA SER A 73 -13.85 1.81 19.02
C SER A 73 -12.55 2.15 18.27
N VAL A 74 -11.40 1.71 18.79
CA VAL A 74 -10.09 1.91 18.15
C VAL A 74 -10.02 1.18 16.80
N LEU A 75 -10.62 0.00 16.70
CA LEU A 75 -10.75 -0.72 15.43
C LEU A 75 -11.55 0.10 14.41
N PHE A 76 -12.72 0.63 14.79
CA PHE A 76 -13.52 1.48 13.90
C PHE A 76 -12.81 2.76 13.50
N THR A 77 -12.11 3.43 14.42
CA THR A 77 -11.30 4.60 14.10
C THR A 77 -10.18 4.25 13.11
N THR A 78 -9.51 3.11 13.29
CA THR A 78 -8.45 2.66 12.39
C THR A 78 -9.01 2.31 11.00
N LEU A 79 -10.14 1.60 10.93
CA LEU A 79 -10.83 1.30 9.68
C LEU A 79 -11.27 2.57 8.95
N ARG A 80 -11.81 3.54 9.69
CA ARG A 80 -12.19 4.84 9.14
C ARG A 80 -10.99 5.60 8.59
N ILE A 81 -9.92 5.74 9.38
CA ILE A 81 -8.69 6.42 8.96
C ILE A 81 -8.09 5.75 7.73
N SER A 82 -8.00 4.41 7.72
CA SER A 82 -7.48 3.67 6.56
C SER A 82 -8.36 3.82 5.31
N ALA A 83 -9.68 3.88 5.45
CA ALA A 83 -10.59 4.17 4.34
C ALA A 83 -10.42 5.60 3.82
N GLU A 84 -10.32 6.60 4.70
CA GLU A 84 -10.06 8.00 4.36
C GLU A 84 -8.71 8.14 3.62
N THR A 85 -7.65 7.53 4.16
CA THR A 85 -6.33 7.48 3.54
C THR A 85 -6.33 6.77 2.19
N ALA A 86 -7.04 5.65 2.06
CA ALA A 86 -7.17 4.95 0.78
C ALA A 86 -7.89 5.82 -0.26
N LEU A 87 -8.96 6.50 0.11
CA LEU A 87 -9.70 7.40 -0.77
C LEU A 87 -8.83 8.58 -1.22
N LEU A 88 -8.18 9.26 -0.26
CA LEU A 88 -7.34 10.42 -0.55
C LEU A 88 -6.14 10.04 -1.40
N SER A 89 -5.44 8.95 -1.05
CA SER A 89 -4.31 8.48 -1.85
C SER A 89 -4.72 8.03 -3.25
N LEU A 90 -5.90 7.44 -3.41
CA LEU A 90 -6.45 7.10 -4.72
C LEU A 90 -6.75 8.34 -5.56
N VAL A 91 -7.43 9.34 -4.98
CA VAL A 91 -7.78 10.58 -5.69
C VAL A 91 -6.54 11.34 -6.13
N PHE A 92 -5.65 11.66 -5.18
CA PHE A 92 -4.42 12.39 -5.49
C PHE A 92 -3.45 11.57 -6.34
N GLY A 93 -3.34 10.28 -6.07
CA GLY A 93 -2.52 9.35 -6.85
C GLY A 93 -3.01 9.22 -8.29
N PHE A 94 -4.33 9.16 -8.51
CA PHE A 94 -4.93 9.14 -9.84
C PHE A 94 -4.68 10.45 -10.59
N LEU A 95 -4.90 11.59 -9.96
CA LEU A 95 -4.64 12.90 -10.56
C LEU A 95 -3.17 13.02 -10.99
N LEU A 96 -2.25 12.64 -10.10
CA LEU A 96 -0.82 12.72 -10.35
C LEU A 96 -0.37 11.71 -11.42
N ALA A 97 -0.80 10.46 -11.33
CA ALA A 97 -0.47 9.43 -12.32
C ALA A 97 -1.01 9.79 -13.72
N ASN A 98 -2.25 10.30 -13.80
CA ASN A 98 -2.82 10.77 -15.06
C ASN A 98 -2.02 11.94 -15.63
N ALA A 99 -1.63 12.91 -14.82
CA ALA A 99 -0.77 14.02 -15.26
C ALA A 99 0.59 13.52 -15.77
N ILE A 100 1.25 12.63 -15.05
CA ILE A 100 2.56 12.04 -15.42
C ILE A 100 2.43 11.21 -16.70
N SER A 101 1.34 10.46 -16.87
CA SER A 101 1.13 9.63 -18.06
C SER A 101 1.12 10.43 -19.36
N ARG A 102 0.72 11.71 -19.31
CA ARG A 102 0.64 12.61 -20.47
C ARG A 102 1.98 13.25 -20.83
N LEU A 103 3.00 13.15 -19.97
CA LEU A 103 4.32 13.72 -20.19
C LEU A 103 5.14 12.89 -21.20
N LYS A 104 6.14 13.53 -21.81
CA LYS A 104 7.15 12.82 -22.61
C LYS A 104 7.93 11.83 -21.74
N PRO A 105 8.47 10.73 -22.30
CA PRO A 105 9.07 9.65 -21.51
C PRO A 105 10.12 10.08 -20.48
N LEU A 106 11.00 11.03 -20.83
CA LEU A 106 12.03 11.55 -19.93
C LEU A 106 11.41 12.29 -18.72
N TRP A 107 10.49 13.22 -18.99
CA TRP A 107 9.81 14.00 -17.95
C TRP A 107 8.91 13.14 -17.07
N ALA A 108 8.27 12.12 -17.64
CA ALA A 108 7.51 11.14 -16.87
C ALA A 108 8.42 10.35 -15.91
N GLY A 109 9.60 9.93 -16.37
CA GLY A 109 10.61 9.27 -15.53
C GLY A 109 11.12 10.17 -14.40
N LEU A 110 11.41 11.44 -14.68
CA LEU A 110 11.84 12.42 -13.67
C LEU A 110 10.73 12.71 -12.64
N ALA A 111 9.48 12.88 -13.09
CA ALA A 111 8.35 13.08 -12.19
C ALA A 111 8.13 11.87 -11.27
N MET A 112 8.22 10.65 -11.80
CA MET A 112 8.17 9.43 -11.00
C MET A 112 9.33 9.36 -9.99
N LEU A 113 10.53 9.78 -10.39
CA LEU A 113 11.69 9.86 -9.49
C LEU A 113 11.40 10.81 -8.32
N VAL A 114 10.89 12.01 -8.58
CA VAL A 114 10.52 12.99 -7.54
C VAL A 114 9.48 12.45 -6.57
N VAL A 115 8.54 11.62 -7.05
CA VAL A 115 7.51 10.99 -6.20
C VAL A 115 8.09 9.86 -5.35
N VAL A 116 8.95 9.03 -5.92
CA VAL A 116 9.42 7.78 -5.30
C VAL A 116 10.65 8.00 -4.41
N VAL A 117 11.58 8.88 -4.77
CA VAL A 117 12.79 9.18 -3.99
C VAL A 117 12.50 9.54 -2.52
N PRO A 118 11.57 10.47 -2.19
CA PRO A 118 11.32 10.83 -0.80
C PRO A 118 10.75 9.68 0.03
N HIS A 119 10.20 8.65 -0.61
CA HIS A 119 9.70 7.48 0.07
C HIS A 119 10.80 6.61 0.69
N PHE A 120 12.00 6.62 0.11
CA PHE A 120 13.17 5.88 0.63
C PHE A 120 13.89 6.60 1.78
N ILE A 121 13.47 7.81 2.12
CA ILE A 121 14.01 8.53 3.28
C ILE A 121 13.51 7.86 4.56
N SER A 122 14.34 7.86 5.61
CA SER A 122 13.99 7.32 6.93
C SER A 122 12.64 7.85 7.42
N ALA A 123 11.83 6.94 7.95
CA ALA A 123 10.51 7.26 8.49
C ALA A 123 10.58 8.37 9.55
N LEU A 124 11.64 8.39 10.39
CA LEU A 124 11.81 9.40 11.43
C LEU A 124 11.98 10.81 10.86
N VAL A 125 12.78 10.96 9.80
CA VAL A 125 13.02 12.27 9.15
C VAL A 125 11.71 12.82 8.59
N ARG A 126 10.93 11.96 7.91
CA ARG A 126 9.60 12.33 7.40
C ARG A 126 8.63 12.71 8.52
N THR A 127 8.65 11.99 9.64
CA THR A 127 7.83 12.33 10.81
C THR A 127 8.21 13.71 11.37
N TYR A 128 9.50 14.03 11.52
CA TYR A 128 9.91 15.36 11.95
C TYR A 128 9.51 16.47 10.96
N GLY A 129 9.63 16.21 9.66
CA GLY A 129 9.15 17.14 8.63
C GLY A 129 7.66 17.46 8.78
N TRP A 130 6.82 16.45 9.00
CA TRP A 130 5.39 16.65 9.26
C TRP A 130 5.12 17.35 10.60
N ILE A 131 5.87 17.05 11.66
CA ILE A 131 5.76 17.75 12.95
C ILE A 131 6.03 19.25 12.79
N ILE A 132 7.08 19.60 12.04
CA ILE A 132 7.43 21.00 11.78
C ILE A 132 6.36 21.69 10.93
N LEU A 133 5.84 21.02 9.90
CA LEU A 133 4.85 21.59 8.99
C LEU A 133 3.45 21.75 9.62
N LEU A 134 3.01 20.75 10.40
CA LEU A 134 1.67 20.67 11.00
C LEU A 134 1.62 21.15 12.45
N GLY A 135 2.74 21.57 13.02
CA GLY A 135 2.78 22.16 14.35
C GLY A 135 1.92 23.42 14.45
N ASP A 136 1.64 23.86 15.67
CA ASP A 136 0.80 25.04 15.93
C ASP A 136 1.41 26.33 15.33
N LYS A 137 2.74 26.41 15.24
CA LYS A 137 3.52 27.44 14.54
C LYS A 137 4.15 26.94 13.24
N GLY A 138 3.58 25.89 12.67
CA GLY A 138 4.06 25.32 11.41
C GLY A 138 3.57 26.12 10.20
N LEU A 139 4.21 25.89 9.05
CA LEU A 139 3.91 26.58 7.79
C LEU A 139 2.43 26.50 7.39
N VAL A 140 1.76 25.39 7.71
CA VAL A 140 0.33 25.23 7.42
C VAL A 140 -0.53 26.15 8.29
N ASN A 141 -0.29 26.20 9.59
CA ASN A 141 -1.05 27.07 10.48
C ASN A 141 -0.74 28.55 10.26
N GLU A 142 0.53 28.91 10.01
CA GLU A 142 0.92 30.28 9.70
C GLU A 142 0.29 30.80 8.39
N SER A 143 0.23 29.96 7.35
CA SER A 143 -0.45 30.32 6.11
C SER A 143 -1.97 30.48 6.28
N LEU A 144 -2.62 29.60 7.06
CA LEU A 144 -4.05 29.73 7.40
C LEU A 144 -4.33 31.00 8.22
N ALA A 145 -3.46 31.34 9.17
CA ALA A 145 -3.55 32.56 9.96
C ALA A 145 -3.33 33.81 9.09
N GLY A 146 -2.38 33.77 8.15
CA GLY A 146 -2.14 34.84 7.18
C GLY A 146 -3.34 35.09 6.25
N MET A 147 -4.08 34.04 5.90
CA MET A 147 -5.35 34.13 5.17
C MET A 147 -6.54 34.61 6.02
N LYS A 148 -6.31 34.91 7.31
CA LYS A 148 -7.32 35.32 8.29
C LYS A 148 -8.50 34.34 8.38
N LEU A 149 -8.23 33.04 8.26
CA LEU A 149 -9.27 32.03 8.46
C LEU A 149 -9.77 32.08 9.92
N PRO A 150 -11.09 32.12 10.16
CA PRO A 150 -11.61 32.05 11.52
C PRO A 150 -11.23 30.70 12.14
N GLY A 151 -10.79 30.71 13.41
CA GLY A 151 -10.45 29.49 14.15
C GLY A 151 -9.00 29.01 14.07
N ALA A 152 -8.12 29.70 13.33
CA ALA A 152 -6.69 29.42 13.34
C ALA A 152 -6.00 29.93 14.64
N PRO A 153 -4.97 29.24 15.17
CA PRO A 153 -4.36 28.02 14.65
C PRO A 153 -5.19 26.76 14.96
N TYR A 154 -5.24 25.84 13.99
CA TYR A 154 -5.87 24.55 14.18
C TYR A 154 -4.87 23.57 14.78
N ARG A 155 -5.31 22.78 15.76
CA ARG A 155 -4.52 21.65 16.24
C ARG A 155 -4.52 20.61 15.12
N LEU A 156 -3.42 20.46 14.38
CA LEU A 156 -3.26 19.48 13.30
C LEU A 156 -2.32 18.33 13.70
N LEU A 157 -1.54 18.53 14.76
CA LEU A 157 -0.62 17.55 15.31
C LEU A 157 -1.25 16.79 16.49
N TYR A 158 -0.88 15.52 16.63
CA TYR A 158 -1.37 14.61 17.69
C TYR A 158 -2.89 14.37 17.65
N ASN A 159 -3.47 14.31 16.45
CA ASN A 159 -4.86 13.93 16.23
C ASN A 159 -5.04 13.16 14.91
N GLU A 160 -6.27 12.78 14.62
CA GLU A 160 -6.64 12.00 13.43
C GLU A 160 -6.24 12.68 12.12
N ILE A 161 -6.38 14.01 12.00
CA ILE A 161 -6.03 14.76 10.78
C ILE A 161 -4.55 14.59 10.45
N GLY A 162 -3.68 14.75 11.45
CA GLY A 162 -2.25 14.54 11.28
C GLY A 162 -1.90 13.11 10.86
N VAL A 163 -2.61 12.11 11.40
CA VAL A 163 -2.44 10.70 11.01
C VAL A 163 -2.89 10.47 9.57
N VAL A 164 -4.03 11.00 9.15
CA VAL A 164 -4.54 10.89 7.77
C VAL A 164 -3.57 11.54 6.78
N ILE A 165 -3.07 12.74 7.06
CA ILE A 165 -2.09 13.43 6.21
C ILE A 165 -0.80 12.60 6.10
N GLY A 166 -0.25 12.18 7.24
CA GLY A 166 0.98 11.40 7.29
C GLY A 166 0.87 10.09 6.52
N THR A 167 -0.17 9.30 6.80
CA THR A 167 -0.39 7.99 6.15
C THR A 167 -0.74 8.12 4.66
N THR A 168 -1.50 9.14 4.27
CA THR A 168 -1.76 9.46 2.85
C THR A 168 -0.45 9.74 2.13
N SER A 169 0.42 10.58 2.69
CA SER A 169 1.72 10.89 2.09
C SER A 169 2.62 9.66 1.91
N MET A 170 2.49 8.65 2.78
CA MET A 170 3.23 7.38 2.66
C MET A 170 2.64 6.46 1.59
N MET A 171 1.32 6.46 1.40
CA MET A 171 0.62 5.60 0.43
C MET A 171 0.62 6.17 -1.01
N LEU A 172 0.77 7.48 -1.15
CA LEU A 172 0.84 8.15 -2.45
C LEU A 172 1.86 7.55 -3.44
N PRO A 173 3.16 7.37 -3.11
CA PRO A 173 4.14 6.88 -4.07
C PRO A 173 3.81 5.49 -4.61
N TYR A 174 3.30 4.60 -3.75
CA TYR A 174 2.86 3.27 -4.15
C TYR A 174 1.65 3.33 -5.07
N THR A 175 0.65 4.14 -4.72
CA THR A 175 -0.59 4.28 -5.50
C THR A 175 -0.29 4.86 -6.88
N VAL A 176 0.56 5.88 -6.96
CA VAL A 176 1.01 6.49 -8.23
C VAL A 176 1.74 5.45 -9.09
N LEU A 177 2.63 4.65 -8.50
CA LEU A 177 3.35 3.61 -9.23
C LEU A 177 2.42 2.56 -9.84
N LEU A 178 1.44 2.10 -9.06
CA LEU A 178 0.42 1.14 -9.52
C LEU A 178 -0.43 1.73 -10.65
N LEU A 179 -0.99 2.92 -10.45
CA LEU A 179 -1.86 3.57 -11.43
C LEU A 179 -1.12 3.94 -12.72
N TYR A 180 0.10 4.46 -12.60
CA TYR A 180 0.92 4.79 -13.77
C TYR A 180 1.22 3.55 -14.63
N GLY A 181 1.52 2.40 -14.00
CA GLY A 181 1.74 1.13 -14.69
C GLY A 181 0.52 0.70 -15.51
N VAL A 182 -0.67 0.77 -14.90
CA VAL A 182 -1.94 0.45 -15.58
C VAL A 182 -2.22 1.45 -16.72
N MET A 183 -2.13 2.75 -16.45
CA MET A 183 -2.43 3.81 -17.43
C MET A 183 -1.52 3.75 -18.67
N ARG A 184 -0.25 3.35 -18.52
CA ARG A 184 0.64 3.13 -19.65
C ARG A 184 0.37 1.84 -20.42
N GLY A 185 -0.19 0.83 -19.75
CA GLY A 185 -0.58 -0.43 -20.36
C GLY A 185 -1.87 -0.35 -21.18
N VAL A 186 -2.74 0.62 -20.91
CA VAL A 186 -3.97 0.85 -21.68
C VAL A 186 -3.63 1.48 -23.02
N ASP A 187 -3.98 0.80 -24.13
CA ASP A 187 -3.81 1.34 -25.47
C ASP A 187 -4.69 2.60 -25.65
N ARG A 188 -4.04 3.75 -25.86
CA ARG A 188 -4.71 5.03 -26.07
C ARG A 188 -5.65 5.04 -27.27
N ARG A 189 -5.50 4.10 -28.22
CA ARG A 189 -6.42 3.97 -29.37
C ARG A 189 -7.82 3.55 -28.96
N LEU A 190 -7.97 2.80 -27.87
CA LEU A 190 -9.29 2.41 -27.34
C LEU A 190 -10.01 3.61 -26.69
N LEU A 191 -9.26 4.54 -26.08
CA LEU A 191 -9.80 5.77 -25.50
C LEU A 191 -10.23 6.81 -26.55
N ALA A 192 -9.65 6.76 -27.76
CA ALA A 192 -10.01 7.67 -28.85
C ALA A 192 -11.22 7.19 -29.67
N ALA A 193 -11.67 5.95 -29.46
CA ALA A 193 -12.80 5.33 -30.16
C ALA A 193 -14.11 5.32 -29.34
N ALA A 194 -14.04 5.71 -28.07
CA ALA A 194 -15.18 5.85 -27.15
C ALA A 194 -15.57 7.32 -27.02
#